data_AF-I8AI60-F1
#
_entry.id   AF-I8AI60-F1
#
_cell.length_a   1.000
_cell.length_b   1.000
_cell.length_c   1.000
_cell.angle_alpha   90.00
_cell.angle_beta   90.00
_cell.angle_gamma   90.00
#
_symmetry.space_group_name_H-M   'P 1'
#
loop_
_entity.id
_entity.type
_entity.pdbx_description
1 polymer ?
#
loop_
_entity_poly.entity_id
_entity_poly.type
_entity_poly.pdbx_seq_one_letter_code
_entity_poly.pdbx_strand_id
1 'polypeptide(L)'
;MSGHWKEILPVDTYEAQCSGYLDHLDRKVLTLLYQPLIGAFAYSLYMTFWCDAEMGNAKRHSHQRLMNVTQFSLKDIIAARKRLEAIGLLKSFKQENETERNYLYQLQTPLSPSAFFNDGVLNIYLYNRLGKTKYLEMKESFQADDQDVSLFQETTASFSDVFISLHPSEMTAGVYSEIHEGQQHVMDRTSGGQLDFSNAAFDFDLLQTTLSSFIIPEDVLTPKVKEAIKKLAYIYRMGPLEMSRQIQNAYHSHGELTEEHLRKEVQKWYRIENNNGLPHMALKTQPHHLKTVQEEPQTDEEKMIRFFEEVSPYQLLEIQSGARPAEADVSIIAYLLMDQKLQPGVVNVLLDYVMKTSDMKLIRSFVEKIASHWARKKVQTVPEAMTLARMEQKKYREWQERKSTQGRRASRGQTKQARLPDWLKDTNESQEKKDRTTQDSTPSQEVEAKNQQWLEDLLKEF
;
A
#
# COMPACT_ATOMS: atom_id res chain seq x y z
N MET A 1 -0.26 -38.31 43.96
CA MET A 1 -1.56 -38.36 43.25
C MET A 1 -2.20 -36.98 43.31
N SER A 2 -1.76 -36.07 42.43
CA SER A 2 -2.32 -34.72 42.31
C SER A 2 -3.61 -34.80 41.48
N GLY A 3 -4.69 -34.17 41.95
CA GLY A 3 -6.02 -34.29 41.35
C GLY A 3 -6.08 -33.64 39.97
N HIS A 4 -6.23 -34.47 38.93
CA HIS A 4 -6.39 -34.04 37.53
C HIS A 4 -7.54 -33.03 37.32
N TRP A 5 -8.53 -33.05 38.21
CA TRP A 5 -9.68 -32.13 38.24
C TRP A 5 -9.35 -30.69 38.62
N LYS A 6 -8.17 -30.42 39.21
CA LYS A 6 -7.72 -29.05 39.52
C LYS A 6 -7.14 -28.32 38.31
N GLU A 7 -6.60 -29.06 37.33
CA GLU A 7 -5.94 -28.48 36.16
C GLU A 7 -6.94 -28.22 35.02
N ILE A 8 -7.64 -29.24 34.54
CA ILE A 8 -8.57 -29.13 33.40
C ILE A 8 -9.86 -29.88 33.75
N LEU A 9 -11.00 -29.31 33.35
CA LEU A 9 -12.30 -29.97 33.39
C LEU A 9 -12.76 -30.34 31.98
N PRO A 10 -13.57 -31.41 31.80
CA PRO A 10 -14.10 -31.78 30.48
C PRO A 10 -14.91 -30.66 29.80
N VAL A 11 -15.56 -29.81 30.60
CA VAL A 11 -16.37 -28.68 30.14
C VAL A 11 -15.55 -27.48 29.69
N ASP A 12 -14.26 -27.40 30.08
CA ASP A 12 -13.39 -26.30 29.68
C ASP A 12 -13.22 -26.30 28.16
N THR A 13 -13.12 -25.10 27.56
CA THR A 13 -12.96 -24.98 26.11
C THR A 13 -11.50 -24.79 25.71
N TYR A 14 -11.16 -25.16 24.49
CA TYR A 14 -9.87 -24.92 23.89
C TYR A 14 -9.98 -24.42 22.45
N GLU A 15 -8.94 -23.73 22.01
CA GLU A 15 -8.68 -23.35 20.63
C GLU A 15 -7.28 -23.87 20.25
N ALA A 16 -7.14 -24.42 19.05
CA ALA A 16 -5.87 -24.90 18.52
C ALA A 16 -5.39 -23.99 17.38
N GLN A 17 -4.13 -23.57 17.43
CA GLN A 17 -3.51 -22.72 16.41
C GLN A 17 -2.14 -23.27 16.03
N CYS A 18 -1.76 -23.14 14.76
CA CYS A 18 -0.41 -23.48 14.32
C CYS A 18 0.46 -22.23 14.26
N SER A 19 1.66 -22.28 14.85
CA SER A 19 2.64 -21.18 14.78
C SER A 19 3.39 -21.12 13.44
N GLY A 20 3.25 -22.14 12.60
CA GLY A 20 3.96 -22.31 11.34
C GLY A 20 3.17 -23.22 10.39
N TYR A 21 3.75 -23.50 9.22
CA TYR A 21 3.20 -24.47 8.29
C TYR A 21 3.78 -25.86 8.56
N LEU A 22 2.92 -26.87 8.73
CA LEU A 22 3.32 -28.26 8.89
C LEU A 22 3.23 -28.98 7.54
N ASP A 23 4.32 -29.61 7.13
CA ASP A 23 4.44 -30.32 5.84
C ASP A 23 4.46 -31.85 6.02
N HIS A 24 4.42 -32.59 4.91
CA HIS A 24 4.59 -34.03 4.88
C HIS A 24 5.93 -34.49 5.47
N LEU A 25 6.99 -33.69 5.31
CA LEU A 25 8.28 -33.97 5.95
C LEU A 25 8.17 -33.93 7.48
N ASP A 26 7.42 -32.96 8.02
CA ASP A 26 7.20 -32.83 9.46
C ASP A 26 6.43 -34.03 10.01
N ARG A 27 5.47 -34.55 9.25
CA ARG A 27 4.80 -35.81 9.60
C ARG A 27 5.79 -36.98 9.70
N LYS A 28 6.74 -37.10 8.75
CA LYS A 28 7.78 -38.13 8.79
C LYS A 28 8.69 -37.95 10.01
N VAL A 29 9.10 -36.72 10.32
CA VAL A 29 9.88 -36.37 11.51
C VAL A 29 9.13 -36.73 12.80
N LEU A 30 7.86 -36.35 12.91
CA LEU A 30 7.03 -36.63 14.08
C LEU A 30 6.86 -38.14 14.31
N THR A 31 6.69 -38.91 13.23
CA THR A 31 6.48 -40.36 13.30
C THR A 31 7.77 -41.11 13.61
N LEU A 32 8.88 -40.76 12.94
CA LEU A 32 10.13 -41.54 13.03
C LEU A 32 11.03 -41.07 14.17
N LEU A 33 11.05 -39.78 14.50
CA LEU A 33 11.96 -39.19 15.49
C LEU A 33 11.26 -38.89 16.81
N TYR A 34 10.11 -38.21 16.80
CA TYR A 34 9.45 -37.78 18.03
C TYR A 34 8.62 -38.89 18.68
N GLN A 35 7.84 -39.68 17.91
CA GLN A 35 6.96 -40.72 18.46
C GLN A 35 7.69 -41.75 19.36
N PRO A 36 8.92 -42.22 19.05
CA PRO A 36 9.67 -43.08 19.97
C PRO A 36 9.94 -42.46 21.35
N LEU A 37 10.04 -41.12 21.41
CA LEU A 37 10.32 -40.35 22.63
C LEU A 37 9.05 -40.03 23.41
N ILE A 38 8.02 -39.50 22.74
CA ILE A 38 6.79 -39.02 23.39
C ILE A 38 5.72 -40.13 23.56
N GLY A 39 5.79 -41.18 22.73
CA GLY A 39 4.82 -42.27 22.67
C GLY A 39 3.61 -42.00 21.79
N ALA A 40 2.86 -43.06 21.47
CA ALA A 40 1.73 -43.01 20.54
C ALA A 40 0.58 -42.09 20.97
N PHE A 41 0.33 -41.97 22.28
CA PHE A 41 -0.75 -41.13 22.80
C PHE A 41 -0.50 -39.64 22.56
N ALA A 42 0.72 -39.17 22.85
CA ALA A 42 1.11 -37.77 22.60
C ALA A 42 1.15 -37.47 21.10
N TYR A 43 1.65 -38.42 20.28
CA TYR A 43 1.61 -38.31 18.83
C TYR A 43 0.17 -38.18 18.29
N SER A 44 -0.75 -39.03 18.74
CA SER A 44 -2.16 -38.98 18.32
C SER A 44 -2.84 -37.64 18.72
N LEU A 45 -2.55 -37.15 19.93
CA LEU A 45 -3.05 -35.87 20.40
C LEU A 45 -2.53 -34.70 19.55
N TYR A 46 -1.24 -34.70 19.20
CA TYR A 46 -0.66 -33.69 18.31
C TYR A 46 -1.32 -33.68 16.93
N MET A 47 -1.51 -34.87 16.33
CA MET A 47 -2.19 -35.00 15.03
C MET A 47 -3.64 -34.51 15.09
N THR A 48 -4.34 -34.77 16.20
CA THR A 48 -5.71 -34.28 16.40
C THR A 48 -5.76 -32.76 16.46
N PHE A 49 -4.84 -32.13 17.19
CA PHE A 49 -4.73 -30.67 17.23
C PHE A 49 -4.34 -30.07 15.88
N TRP A 50 -3.47 -30.74 15.11
CA TRP A 50 -3.09 -30.28 13.78
C TRP A 50 -4.32 -30.25 12.86
N CYS A 51 -5.13 -31.30 12.84
CA CYS A 51 -6.39 -31.30 12.10
C CYS A 51 -7.34 -30.18 12.57
N ASP A 52 -7.47 -29.96 13.88
CA ASP A 52 -8.31 -28.88 14.42
C ASP A 52 -7.83 -27.48 13.97
N ALA A 53 -6.51 -27.26 13.92
CA ALA A 53 -5.91 -26.02 13.46
C ALA A 53 -6.09 -25.79 11.94
N GLU A 54 -6.02 -26.86 11.13
CA GLU A 54 -6.22 -26.78 9.67
C GLU A 54 -7.68 -26.50 9.28
N MET A 55 -8.65 -26.92 10.10
CA MET A 55 -10.07 -26.66 9.83
C MET A 55 -10.42 -25.16 9.88
N GLY A 56 -9.47 -24.28 10.19
CA GLY A 56 -9.49 -22.84 9.85
C GLY A 56 -10.58 -22.04 10.57
N ASN A 57 -11.26 -22.64 11.54
CA ASN A 57 -12.30 -22.00 12.31
C ASN A 57 -11.77 -21.85 13.74
N ALA A 58 -11.66 -20.62 14.24
CA ALA A 58 -11.42 -20.29 15.65
C ALA A 58 -12.62 -20.71 16.54
N LYS A 59 -13.14 -21.92 16.33
CA LYS A 59 -14.24 -22.50 17.08
C LYS A 59 -13.66 -23.07 18.36
N ARG A 60 -14.12 -22.53 19.47
CA ARG A 60 -13.87 -23.10 20.79
C ARG A 60 -14.47 -24.50 20.84
N HIS A 61 -13.63 -25.49 21.12
CA HIS A 61 -14.03 -26.88 21.29
C HIS A 61 -13.98 -27.26 22.76
N SER A 62 -14.87 -28.12 23.23
CA SER A 62 -14.78 -28.64 24.61
C SER A 62 -13.75 -29.76 24.71
N HIS A 63 -13.11 -29.91 25.87
CA HIS A 63 -12.22 -31.06 26.11
C HIS A 63 -12.95 -32.41 26.07
N GLN A 64 -14.28 -32.43 26.29
CA GLN A 64 -15.13 -33.60 26.02
C GLN A 64 -15.03 -34.07 24.55
N ARG A 65 -14.95 -33.15 23.58
CA ARG A 65 -14.74 -33.52 22.17
C ARG A 65 -13.42 -34.25 21.98
N LEU A 66 -12.33 -33.77 22.57
CA LEU A 66 -11.02 -34.45 22.50
C LEU A 66 -11.09 -35.85 23.08
N MET A 67 -11.75 -36.03 24.22
CA MET A 67 -11.95 -37.35 24.82
C MET A 67 -12.71 -38.28 23.88
N ASN A 68 -13.77 -37.80 23.22
CA ASN A 68 -14.56 -38.59 22.30
C ASN A 68 -13.81 -38.93 21.00
N VAL A 69 -13.02 -37.99 20.46
CA VAL A 69 -12.27 -38.19 19.20
C VAL A 69 -11.07 -39.12 19.43
N THR A 70 -10.29 -38.86 20.48
CA THR A 70 -9.08 -39.64 20.78
C THR A 70 -9.37 -40.95 21.53
N GLN A 71 -10.57 -41.09 22.10
CA GLN A 71 -10.95 -42.19 23.01
C GLN A 71 -10.03 -42.29 24.24
N PHE A 72 -9.40 -41.17 24.63
CA PHE A 72 -8.53 -41.10 25.80
C PHE A 72 -9.26 -40.56 27.02
N SER A 73 -8.83 -41.02 28.20
CA SER A 73 -9.28 -40.41 29.44
C SER A 73 -8.68 -39.01 29.58
N LEU A 74 -9.35 -38.12 30.32
CA LEU A 74 -8.82 -36.77 30.58
C LEU A 74 -7.42 -36.80 31.23
N LYS A 75 -7.15 -37.82 32.05
CA LYS A 75 -5.84 -38.05 32.66
C LYS A 75 -4.75 -38.30 31.61
N ASP A 76 -5.06 -39.12 30.62
CA ASP A 76 -4.12 -39.46 29.55
C ASP A 76 -3.88 -38.27 28.63
N ILE A 77 -4.93 -37.48 28.34
CA ILE A 77 -4.81 -36.22 27.59
C ILE A 77 -3.88 -35.25 28.32
N ILE A 78 -4.05 -35.05 29.63
CA ILE A 78 -3.18 -34.16 30.41
C ILE A 78 -1.73 -34.66 30.39
N ALA A 79 -1.50 -35.97 30.54
CA ALA A 79 -0.16 -36.55 30.50
C ALA A 79 0.49 -36.41 29.10
N ALA A 80 -0.28 -36.67 28.04
CA ALA A 80 0.15 -36.50 26.65
C ALA A 80 0.47 -35.04 26.33
N ARG A 81 -0.39 -34.11 26.76
CA ARG A 81 -0.20 -32.66 26.63
C ARG A 81 1.11 -32.22 27.30
N LYS A 82 1.36 -32.64 28.54
CA LYS A 82 2.61 -32.33 29.26
C LYS A 82 3.86 -32.87 28.55
N ARG A 83 3.77 -34.01 27.86
CA ARG A 83 4.88 -34.52 27.03
C ARG A 83 5.13 -33.68 25.79
N LEU A 84 4.07 -33.23 25.12
CA LEU A 84 4.17 -32.33 23.97
C LEU A 84 4.74 -30.98 24.37
N GLU A 85 4.37 -30.46 25.53
CA GLU A 85 4.95 -29.25 26.12
C GLU A 85 6.44 -29.42 26.44
N ALA A 86 6.80 -30.51 27.12
CA ALA A 86 8.17 -30.75 27.57
C ALA A 86 9.17 -30.89 26.41
N ILE A 87 8.74 -31.43 25.28
CA ILE A 87 9.58 -31.59 24.08
C ILE A 87 9.51 -30.37 23.13
N GLY A 88 8.71 -29.35 23.48
CA GLY A 88 8.62 -28.09 22.72
C GLY A 88 7.66 -28.11 21.53
N LEU A 89 6.86 -29.17 21.35
CA LEU A 89 5.89 -29.28 20.24
C LEU A 89 4.56 -28.54 20.51
N LEU A 90 4.30 -28.17 21.77
CA LEU A 90 3.07 -27.50 22.15
C LEU A 90 3.34 -26.38 23.16
N LYS A 91 2.79 -25.20 22.92
CA LYS A 91 2.66 -24.14 23.92
C LYS A 91 1.21 -24.04 24.35
N SER A 92 0.97 -24.10 25.66
CA SER A 92 -0.37 -23.99 26.24
C SER A 92 -0.50 -22.67 26.97
N PHE A 93 -1.54 -21.90 26.62
CA PHE A 93 -1.93 -20.70 27.34
C PHE A 93 -3.31 -20.92 27.99
N LYS A 94 -3.53 -20.31 29.14
CA LYS A 94 -4.78 -20.40 29.89
C LYS A 94 -5.33 -19.01 30.12
N GLN A 95 -6.60 -18.81 29.76
CA GLN A 95 -7.40 -17.65 30.10
C GLN A 95 -8.49 -18.10 31.08
N GLU A 96 -8.54 -17.48 32.24
CA GLU A 96 -9.54 -17.77 33.28
C GLU A 96 -10.36 -16.51 33.54
N ASN A 97 -11.64 -16.57 33.19
CA ASN A 97 -12.65 -15.60 33.58
C ASN A 97 -13.43 -16.15 34.78
N GLU A 98 -14.22 -15.32 35.47
CA GLU A 98 -14.96 -15.75 36.68
C GLU A 98 -15.88 -16.96 36.46
N THR A 99 -16.35 -17.18 35.23
CA THR A 99 -17.31 -18.24 34.86
C THR A 99 -16.78 -19.28 33.88
N GLU A 100 -15.70 -19.00 33.15
CA GLU A 100 -15.21 -19.86 32.05
C GLU A 100 -13.69 -19.97 32.01
N ARG A 101 -13.20 -21.17 31.70
CA ARG A 101 -11.78 -21.46 31.47
C ARG A 101 -11.57 -21.83 30.01
N ASN A 102 -10.70 -21.07 29.36
CA ASN A 102 -10.36 -21.25 27.95
C ASN A 102 -8.86 -21.52 27.81
N TYR A 103 -8.52 -22.50 26.97
CA TYR A 103 -7.15 -22.89 26.68
C TYR A 103 -6.79 -22.57 25.23
N LEU A 104 -5.61 -22.02 25.02
CA LEU A 104 -5.05 -21.85 23.68
C LEU A 104 -3.87 -22.81 23.52
N TYR A 105 -4.00 -23.74 22.60
CA TYR A 105 -3.01 -24.75 22.26
C TYR A 105 -2.32 -24.34 20.96
N GLN A 106 -1.15 -23.72 21.10
CA GLN A 106 -0.33 -23.29 19.98
C GLN A 106 0.66 -24.40 19.62
N LEU A 107 0.40 -25.09 18.52
CA LEU A 107 1.29 -26.09 17.94
C LEU A 107 2.55 -25.43 17.40
N GLN A 108 3.69 -26.03 17.75
CA GLN A 108 4.99 -25.66 17.21
C GLN A 108 5.39 -26.67 16.13
N THR A 109 6.08 -26.22 15.10
CA THR A 109 6.67 -27.09 14.08
C THR A 109 7.78 -27.94 14.70
N PRO A 110 7.94 -29.20 14.29
CA PRO A 110 9.06 -30.00 14.74
C PRO A 110 10.38 -29.42 14.20
N LEU A 111 11.47 -29.72 14.90
CA LEU A 111 12.81 -29.42 14.39
C LEU A 111 13.06 -30.10 13.05
N SER A 112 13.86 -29.46 12.18
CA SER A 112 14.36 -30.11 10.96
C SER A 112 15.17 -31.37 11.32
N PRO A 113 15.27 -32.37 10.43
CA PRO A 113 16.04 -33.58 10.71
C PRO A 113 17.48 -33.27 11.14
N SER A 114 18.15 -32.31 10.47
CA SER A 114 19.50 -31.89 10.81
C SER A 114 19.57 -31.25 12.20
N ALA A 115 18.65 -30.34 12.54
CA ALA A 115 18.58 -29.73 13.86
C ALA A 115 18.28 -30.75 14.96
N PHE A 116 17.42 -31.72 14.69
CA PHE A 116 17.08 -32.79 15.64
C PHE A 116 18.29 -33.70 15.94
N PHE A 117 19.04 -34.13 14.93
CA PHE A 117 20.22 -34.98 15.13
C PHE A 117 21.42 -34.21 15.71
N ASN A 118 21.50 -32.90 15.47
CA ASN A 118 22.52 -32.04 16.07
C ASN A 118 22.16 -31.60 17.49
N ASP A 119 20.90 -31.77 17.92
CA ASP A 119 20.49 -31.51 19.29
C ASP A 119 21.13 -32.52 20.24
N GLY A 120 21.90 -32.02 21.21
CA GLY A 120 22.69 -32.84 22.12
C GLY A 120 21.85 -33.74 23.04
N VAL A 121 20.56 -33.45 23.24
CA VAL A 121 19.70 -34.17 24.18
C VAL A 121 18.78 -35.14 23.45
N LEU A 122 18.01 -34.65 22.47
CA LEU A 122 17.04 -35.45 21.72
C LEU A 122 17.68 -36.60 20.95
N ASN A 123 18.84 -36.35 20.34
CA ASN A 123 19.60 -37.36 19.63
C ASN A 123 19.99 -38.53 20.57
N ILE A 124 20.56 -38.22 21.74
CA ILE A 124 20.98 -39.24 22.72
C ILE A 124 19.78 -40.04 23.24
N TYR A 125 18.67 -39.38 23.54
CA TYR A 125 17.45 -40.07 23.97
C TYR A 125 16.89 -41.00 22.88
N LEU A 126 16.91 -40.56 21.62
CA LEU A 126 16.46 -41.38 20.49
C LEU A 126 17.36 -42.61 20.31
N TYR A 127 18.67 -42.41 20.38
CA TYR A 127 19.67 -43.49 20.31
C TYR A 127 19.46 -44.52 21.42
N ASN A 128 19.28 -44.07 22.66
CA ASN A 128 19.03 -44.95 23.80
C ASN A 128 17.71 -45.72 23.67
N ARG A 129 16.70 -45.14 23.02
CA ARG A 129 15.37 -45.75 22.87
C ARG A 129 15.32 -46.76 21.73
N LEU A 130 15.93 -46.46 20.59
CA LEU A 130 15.89 -47.29 19.37
C LEU A 130 17.05 -48.28 19.28
N GLY A 131 18.17 -48.01 19.94
CA GLY A 131 19.42 -48.74 19.80
C GLY A 131 20.16 -48.41 18.50
N LYS A 132 21.42 -48.87 18.41
CA LYS A 132 22.36 -48.48 17.34
C LYS A 132 21.85 -48.76 15.93
N THR A 133 21.31 -49.94 15.69
CA THR A 133 20.92 -50.39 14.34
C THR A 133 19.76 -49.57 13.78
N LYS A 134 18.65 -49.49 14.53
CA LYS A 134 17.47 -48.72 14.12
C LYS A 134 17.74 -47.21 14.07
N TYR A 135 18.59 -46.70 14.96
CA TYR A 135 18.99 -45.30 14.91
C TYR A 135 19.73 -44.96 13.61
N LEU A 136 20.66 -45.82 13.16
CA LEU A 136 21.38 -45.61 11.90
C LEU A 136 20.44 -45.69 10.69
N GLU A 137 19.56 -46.70 10.65
CA GLU A 137 18.54 -46.84 9.60
C GLU A 137 17.64 -45.59 9.50
N MET A 138 17.20 -45.07 10.65
CA MET A 138 16.42 -43.83 10.68
C MET A 138 17.23 -42.64 10.18
N LYS A 139 18.50 -42.51 10.58
CA LYS A 139 19.36 -41.42 10.15
C LYS A 139 19.59 -41.45 8.63
N GLU A 140 19.87 -42.63 8.07
CA GLU A 140 20.01 -42.84 6.62
C GLU A 140 18.73 -42.44 5.88
N SER A 141 17.55 -42.74 6.44
CA SER A 141 16.26 -42.37 5.82
C SER A 141 16.02 -40.85 5.69
N PHE A 142 16.79 -40.02 6.40
CA PHE A 142 16.74 -38.56 6.35
C PHE A 142 17.96 -37.93 5.65
N GLN A 143 18.94 -38.73 5.25
CA GLN A 143 20.05 -38.28 4.41
C GLN A 143 19.57 -38.23 2.96
N ALA A 144 19.88 -37.14 2.27
CA ALA A 144 19.82 -37.11 0.82
C ALA A 144 21.07 -37.80 0.28
N ASP A 145 20.96 -38.43 -0.89
CA ASP A 145 22.14 -38.92 -1.60
C ASP A 145 23.00 -37.73 -1.99
N ASP A 146 24.07 -37.48 -1.22
CA ASP A 146 25.10 -36.52 -1.60
C ASP A 146 25.79 -37.08 -2.84
N GLN A 147 25.34 -36.62 -4.00
CA GLN A 147 26.06 -36.85 -5.25
C GLN A 147 27.38 -36.11 -5.15
N ASP A 148 28.48 -36.79 -5.48
CA ASP A 148 29.79 -36.16 -5.50
C ASP A 148 29.84 -35.16 -6.66
N VAL A 149 29.57 -33.88 -6.33
CA VAL A 149 29.56 -32.78 -7.29
C VAL A 149 30.98 -32.43 -7.75
N SER A 150 32.04 -33.04 -7.19
CA SER A 150 33.43 -32.75 -7.58
C SER A 150 33.74 -33.05 -9.05
N LEU A 151 33.02 -33.98 -9.67
CA LEU A 151 33.12 -34.31 -11.09
C LEU A 151 32.26 -33.41 -11.98
N PHE A 152 31.41 -32.56 -11.39
CA PHE A 152 30.46 -31.72 -12.09
C PHE A 152 30.90 -30.26 -12.03
N GLN A 153 30.93 -29.60 -13.17
CA GLN A 153 31.12 -28.17 -13.24
C GLN A 153 29.78 -27.47 -13.03
N GLU A 154 29.70 -26.54 -12.09
CA GLU A 154 28.51 -25.72 -11.90
C GLU A 154 28.31 -24.78 -13.10
N THR A 155 27.17 -24.93 -13.80
CA THR A 155 26.77 -24.07 -14.92
C THR A 155 25.52 -23.24 -14.60
N THR A 156 25.27 -22.98 -13.31
CA THR A 156 24.13 -22.18 -12.85
C THR A 156 24.26 -20.76 -13.39
N ALA A 157 23.24 -20.29 -14.13
CA ALA A 157 23.20 -18.90 -14.59
C ALA A 157 22.80 -17.97 -13.44
N SER A 158 23.48 -16.83 -13.31
CA SER A 158 23.12 -15.82 -12.32
C SER A 158 21.83 -15.11 -12.74
N PHE A 159 21.08 -14.55 -11.78
CA PHE A 159 19.84 -13.83 -12.07
C PHE A 159 20.09 -12.66 -13.04
N SER A 160 21.23 -11.99 -12.89
CA SER A 160 21.66 -10.88 -13.74
C SER A 160 21.98 -11.28 -15.19
N ASP A 161 22.22 -12.57 -15.46
CA ASP A 161 22.60 -13.05 -16.79
C ASP A 161 21.38 -13.34 -17.67
N VAL A 162 20.23 -13.67 -17.04
CA VAL A 162 19.01 -14.12 -17.74
C VAL A 162 17.92 -13.06 -17.72
N PHE A 163 17.75 -12.35 -16.59
CA PHE A 163 16.67 -11.38 -16.43
C PHE A 163 17.20 -9.98 -16.65
N ILE A 164 16.45 -9.11 -17.31
CA ILE A 164 16.77 -7.69 -17.42
C ILE A 164 16.00 -6.95 -16.34
N SER A 165 16.63 -6.00 -15.63
CA SER A 165 15.93 -5.16 -14.66
C SER A 165 14.77 -4.40 -15.33
N LEU A 166 13.60 -4.46 -14.68
CA LEU A 166 12.34 -3.89 -15.17
C LEU A 166 12.50 -2.42 -15.55
N HIS A 167 11.80 -1.99 -16.61
CA HIS A 167 11.84 -0.59 -17.03
C HIS A 167 11.14 0.30 -15.99
N PRO A 168 11.60 1.54 -15.75
CA PRO A 168 10.99 2.50 -14.81
C PRO A 168 9.47 2.70 -14.92
N SER A 169 8.87 2.36 -16.07
CA SER A 169 7.42 2.46 -16.33
C SER A 169 6.61 1.31 -15.74
N GLU A 170 7.24 0.19 -15.40
CA GLU A 170 6.60 -1.02 -14.84
C GLU A 170 6.66 -1.06 -13.32
N MET A 171 7.54 -0.24 -12.71
CA MET A 171 7.65 -0.07 -11.25
C MET A 171 6.75 1.08 -10.78
N THR A 172 5.47 0.80 -10.56
CA THR A 172 4.58 1.76 -9.89
C THR A 172 4.84 1.75 -8.38
N ALA A 173 5.10 2.93 -7.81
CA ALA A 173 5.38 3.09 -6.38
C ALA A 173 4.24 2.60 -5.45
N GLY A 174 3.00 2.51 -5.97
CA GLY A 174 1.85 1.98 -5.22
C GLY A 174 1.94 0.47 -4.96
N VAL A 175 2.40 -0.31 -5.95
CA VAL A 175 2.43 -1.79 -5.85
C VAL A 175 3.39 -2.26 -4.77
N TYR A 176 4.55 -1.61 -4.59
CA TYR A 176 5.51 -2.01 -3.55
C TYR A 176 5.06 -1.66 -2.13
N SER A 177 4.36 -0.54 -1.94
CA SER A 177 3.80 -0.18 -0.63
C SER A 177 2.66 -1.11 -0.24
N GLU A 178 1.80 -1.46 -1.21
CA GLU A 178 0.69 -2.41 -1.02
C GLU A 178 1.18 -3.84 -0.71
N ILE A 179 2.29 -4.29 -1.32
CA ILE A 179 2.86 -5.62 -1.05
C ILE A 179 3.44 -5.74 0.36
N HIS A 180 4.02 -4.68 0.93
CA HIS A 180 4.60 -4.73 2.28
C HIS A 180 3.59 -4.43 3.40
N GLU A 181 2.59 -3.58 3.18
CA GLU A 181 1.55 -3.31 4.19
C GLU A 181 0.63 -4.52 4.46
N GLY A 182 0.53 -5.45 3.50
CA GLY A 182 -0.28 -6.67 3.61
C GLY A 182 0.40 -7.88 4.27
N GLN A 183 1.69 -7.82 4.63
CA GLN A 183 2.42 -8.96 5.23
C GLN A 183 2.13 -9.09 6.73
N GLN A 184 0.87 -9.29 7.09
CA GLN A 184 0.53 -9.88 8.39
C GLN A 184 0.75 -11.39 8.30
N HIS A 185 1.83 -11.87 8.94
CA HIS A 185 2.14 -13.29 9.13
C HIS A 185 2.09 -14.15 7.85
N VAL A 186 2.98 -13.87 6.90
CA VAL A 186 3.33 -14.91 5.91
C VAL A 186 4.17 -15.97 6.63
N MET A 187 3.67 -17.21 6.64
CA MET A 187 4.35 -18.33 7.28
C MET A 187 5.59 -18.70 6.46
N ASP A 188 6.78 -18.47 7.04
CA ASP A 188 8.04 -18.64 6.32
C ASP A 188 8.63 -20.04 6.56
N ARG A 189 9.11 -20.68 5.50
CA ARG A 189 10.04 -21.82 5.59
C ARG A 189 11.46 -21.28 5.43
N THR A 190 12.43 -22.01 5.99
CA THR A 190 13.86 -21.76 5.79
C THR A 190 14.17 -21.26 4.38
N SER A 191 14.92 -20.16 4.33
CA SER A 191 15.32 -19.40 3.15
C SER A 191 15.49 -20.29 1.92
N GLY A 192 14.64 -20.11 0.91
CA GLY A 192 14.88 -20.67 -0.42
C GLY A 192 16.24 -20.21 -0.96
N GLY A 193 16.72 -20.87 -2.02
CA GLY A 193 18.02 -20.55 -2.64
C GLY A 193 18.20 -19.04 -2.81
N GLN A 194 19.31 -18.51 -2.27
CA GLN A 194 19.63 -17.09 -2.43
C GLN A 194 19.75 -16.78 -3.92
N LEU A 195 19.03 -15.76 -4.38
CA LEU A 195 19.22 -15.22 -5.71
C LEU A 195 20.64 -14.68 -5.80
N ASP A 196 21.46 -15.34 -6.62
CA ASP A 196 22.81 -14.85 -6.89
C ASP A 196 22.75 -13.74 -7.95
N PHE A 197 23.30 -12.59 -7.58
CA PHE A 197 23.48 -11.44 -8.44
C PHE A 197 24.98 -11.31 -8.66
N SER A 198 25.42 -11.49 -9.91
CA SER A 198 26.84 -11.50 -10.24
C SER A 198 27.55 -10.24 -9.73
N ASN A 199 28.72 -10.43 -9.12
CA ASN A 199 29.57 -9.34 -8.62
C ASN A 199 30.00 -8.36 -9.74
N ALA A 200 29.98 -8.82 -10.99
CA ALA A 200 30.36 -8.03 -12.16
C ALA A 200 29.40 -6.87 -12.45
N ALA A 201 28.17 -6.89 -11.92
CA ALA A 201 27.20 -5.83 -12.15
C ALA A 201 27.44 -4.58 -11.28
N PHE A 202 28.21 -4.68 -10.19
CA PHE A 202 28.40 -3.58 -9.25
C PHE A 202 29.82 -3.53 -8.68
N ASP A 203 30.52 -2.43 -8.99
CA ASP A 203 31.90 -2.20 -8.55
C ASP A 203 31.95 -1.76 -7.08
N PHE A 204 32.22 -2.72 -6.19
CA PHE A 204 32.38 -2.47 -4.76
C PHE A 204 33.68 -1.77 -4.41
N ASP A 205 34.74 -1.96 -5.18
CA ASP A 205 36.04 -1.33 -4.92
C ASP A 205 35.93 0.19 -5.14
N LEU A 206 35.21 0.59 -6.19
CA LEU A 206 34.89 1.99 -6.46
C LEU A 206 33.94 2.56 -5.40
N LEU A 207 32.93 1.81 -4.95
CA LEU A 207 32.04 2.23 -3.86
C LEU A 207 32.82 2.46 -2.56
N GLN A 208 33.72 1.55 -2.16
CA GLN A 208 34.53 1.68 -0.95
C GLN A 208 35.53 2.83 -1.05
N THR A 209 36.13 3.05 -2.23
CA THR A 209 37.02 4.20 -2.45
C THR A 209 36.27 5.52 -2.32
N THR A 210 35.00 5.57 -2.74
CA THR A 210 34.15 6.77 -2.66
C THR A 210 33.61 6.98 -1.25
N LEU A 211 33.33 5.89 -0.53
CA LEU A 211 32.98 5.90 0.89
C LEU A 211 34.26 6.10 1.71
N SER A 212 34.74 7.35 1.78
CA SER A 212 35.88 7.67 2.65
C SER A 212 35.59 7.17 4.07
N SER A 213 36.55 6.45 4.66
CA SER A 213 36.52 5.89 6.02
C SER A 213 36.22 6.92 7.12
N PHE A 214 36.26 8.22 6.79
CA PHE A 214 35.95 9.33 7.68
C PHE A 214 34.45 9.51 7.98
N ILE A 215 33.55 9.01 7.11
CA ILE A 215 32.10 9.22 7.26
C ILE A 215 31.39 7.92 7.66
N ILE A 216 31.88 6.76 7.23
CA ILE A 216 31.26 5.45 7.51
C ILE A 216 32.38 4.44 7.83
N PRO A 217 32.40 3.85 9.05
CA PRO A 217 33.30 2.75 9.38
C PRO A 217 33.05 1.53 8.49
N GLU A 218 34.10 0.80 8.11
CA GLU A 218 33.96 -0.42 7.26
C GLU A 218 33.08 -1.50 7.92
N ASP A 219 33.03 -1.52 9.25
CA ASP A 219 32.21 -2.44 10.05
C ASP A 219 30.70 -2.25 9.83
N VAL A 220 30.27 -1.10 9.31
CA VAL A 220 28.85 -0.83 9.01
C VAL A 220 28.38 -1.61 7.77
N LEU A 221 29.30 -2.04 6.88
CA LEU A 221 28.99 -2.82 5.69
C LEU A 221 28.95 -4.32 5.99
N THR A 222 27.94 -4.73 6.75
CA THR A 222 27.66 -6.16 7.01
C THR A 222 27.40 -6.94 5.70
N PRO A 223 27.63 -8.26 5.66
CA PRO A 223 27.38 -9.06 4.46
C PRO A 223 25.93 -8.95 3.96
N LYS A 224 24.97 -8.84 4.89
CA LYS A 224 23.56 -8.61 4.59
C LYS A 224 23.31 -7.28 3.86
N VAL A 225 23.92 -6.20 4.33
CA VAL A 225 23.81 -4.88 3.68
C VAL A 225 24.49 -4.89 2.31
N LYS A 226 25.63 -5.58 2.15
CA LYS A 226 26.28 -5.74 0.83
C LYS A 226 25.37 -6.46 -0.17
N GLU A 227 24.68 -7.53 0.25
CA GLU A 227 23.66 -8.18 -0.59
C GLU A 227 22.50 -7.24 -0.94
N ALA A 228 22.02 -6.45 0.03
CA ALA A 228 20.97 -5.47 -0.23
C ALA A 228 21.41 -4.39 -1.24
N ILE A 229 22.65 -3.92 -1.15
CA ILE A 229 23.24 -2.98 -2.11
C ILE A 229 23.25 -3.58 -3.52
N LYS A 230 23.70 -4.83 -3.70
CA LYS A 230 23.67 -5.50 -5.01
C LYS A 230 22.26 -5.55 -5.60
N LYS A 231 21.29 -5.97 -4.79
CA LYS A 231 19.87 -6.06 -5.19
C LYS A 231 19.34 -4.69 -5.60
N LEU A 232 19.56 -3.66 -4.78
CA LEU A 232 19.08 -2.31 -5.05
C LEU A 232 19.77 -1.68 -6.27
N ALA A 233 21.09 -1.83 -6.41
CA ALA A 233 21.83 -1.35 -7.56
C ALA A 233 21.36 -2.01 -8.86
N TYR A 234 21.09 -3.31 -8.82
CA TYR A 234 20.56 -4.05 -9.96
C TYR A 234 19.13 -3.61 -10.34
N ILE A 235 18.25 -3.52 -9.35
CA ILE A 235 16.84 -3.15 -9.51
C ILE A 235 16.71 -1.73 -10.06
N TYR A 236 17.41 -0.76 -9.45
CA TYR A 236 17.30 0.66 -9.79
C TYR A 236 18.34 1.13 -10.81
N ARG A 237 19.20 0.23 -11.33
CA ARG A 237 20.32 0.54 -12.23
C ARG A 237 21.20 1.69 -11.72
N MET A 238 21.45 1.69 -10.41
CA MET A 238 22.16 2.76 -9.73
C MET A 238 23.68 2.54 -9.81
N GLY A 239 24.41 3.60 -10.17
CA GLY A 239 25.88 3.55 -10.21
C GLY A 239 26.51 3.53 -8.80
N PRO A 240 27.79 3.12 -8.66
CA PRO A 240 28.46 3.07 -7.35
C PRO A 240 28.53 4.43 -6.64
N LEU A 241 28.69 5.53 -7.39
CA LEU A 241 28.75 6.90 -6.86
C LEU A 241 27.40 7.39 -6.31
N GLU A 242 26.31 7.05 -7.00
CA GLU A 242 24.95 7.41 -6.57
C GLU A 242 24.58 6.62 -5.31
N MET A 243 24.92 5.33 -5.30
CA MET A 243 24.72 4.44 -4.16
C MET A 243 25.50 4.91 -2.93
N SER A 244 26.76 5.36 -3.09
CA SER A 244 27.52 5.91 -1.96
C SER A 244 26.84 7.13 -1.34
N ARG A 245 26.21 8.00 -2.15
CA ARG A 245 25.45 9.16 -1.64
C ARG A 245 24.22 8.71 -0.85
N GLN A 246 23.51 7.67 -1.31
CA GLN A 246 22.35 7.15 -0.58
C GLN A 246 22.72 6.46 0.72
N ILE A 247 23.83 5.73 0.75
CA ILE A 247 24.36 5.12 1.96
C ILE A 247 24.71 6.20 2.99
N GLN A 248 25.36 7.30 2.56
CA GLN A 248 25.67 8.44 3.43
C GLN A 248 24.40 9.11 3.98
N ASN A 249 23.38 9.32 3.15
CA ASN A 249 22.10 9.90 3.57
C ASN A 249 21.36 9.00 4.58
N ALA A 250 21.33 7.69 4.33
CA ALA A 250 20.71 6.72 5.23
C ALA A 250 21.43 6.69 6.59
N TYR A 251 22.77 6.68 6.58
CA TYR A 251 23.59 6.71 7.80
C TYR A 251 23.43 8.02 8.58
N HIS A 252 23.42 9.17 7.90
CA HIS A 252 23.23 10.48 8.55
C HIS A 252 21.85 10.61 9.20
N SER A 253 20.81 10.03 8.60
CA SER A 253 19.43 10.18 9.07
C SER A 253 19.09 9.29 10.28
N HIS A 254 19.69 8.10 10.37
CA HIS A 254 19.32 7.10 11.37
C HIS A 254 20.45 6.70 12.33
N GLY A 255 21.71 7.03 12.05
CA GLY A 255 22.88 6.63 12.84
C GLY A 255 23.27 5.16 12.70
N GLU A 256 22.42 4.34 12.09
CA GLU A 256 22.65 2.93 11.76
C GLU A 256 22.22 2.64 10.32
N LEU A 257 22.95 1.76 9.64
CA LEU A 257 22.65 1.33 8.27
C LEU A 257 21.97 -0.04 8.29
N THR A 258 20.64 -0.06 8.19
CA THR A 258 19.87 -1.31 8.00
C THR A 258 19.37 -1.43 6.55
N GLU A 259 19.02 -2.64 6.13
CA GLU A 259 18.46 -2.91 4.80
C GLU A 259 17.20 -2.07 4.52
N GLU A 260 16.37 -1.85 5.54
CA GLU A 260 15.14 -1.06 5.43
C GLU A 260 15.42 0.42 5.24
N HIS A 261 16.37 0.99 6.00
CA HIS A 261 16.74 2.40 5.87
C HIS A 261 17.35 2.70 4.51
N LEU A 262 18.27 1.85 4.05
CA LEU A 262 18.88 1.98 2.72
C LEU A 262 17.82 1.86 1.62
N ARG A 263 16.89 0.90 1.74
CA ARG A 263 15.79 0.73 0.77
C ARG A 263 14.90 1.98 0.69
N LYS A 264 14.49 2.54 1.84
CA LYS A 264 13.64 3.75 1.88
C LYS A 264 14.33 4.95 1.25
N GLU A 265 15.62 5.14 1.50
CA GLU A 265 16.36 6.28 0.96
C GLU A 265 16.62 6.12 -0.54
N VAL A 266 16.96 4.91 -1.02
CA VAL A 266 17.07 4.62 -2.45
C VAL A 266 15.73 4.79 -3.16
N GLN A 267 14.61 4.35 -2.56
CA GLN A 267 13.27 4.58 -3.11
C GLN A 267 12.91 6.07 -3.17
N LYS A 268 13.22 6.83 -2.12
CA LYS A 268 13.01 8.27 -2.07
C LYS A 268 13.84 8.98 -3.14
N TRP A 269 15.13 8.65 -3.24
CA TRP A 269 15.99 9.16 -4.31
C TRP A 269 15.42 8.82 -5.67
N TYR A 270 15.03 7.58 -5.91
CA TYR A 270 14.48 7.16 -7.19
C TYR A 270 13.16 7.89 -7.52
N ARG A 271 12.29 8.12 -6.53
CA ARG A 271 11.07 8.94 -6.70
C ARG A 271 11.37 10.39 -7.09
N ILE A 272 12.48 10.94 -6.61
CA ILE A 272 12.92 12.32 -6.85
C ILE A 272 13.66 12.42 -8.19
N GLU A 273 14.58 11.50 -8.47
CA GLU A 273 15.42 11.49 -9.67
C GLU A 273 14.61 11.09 -10.92
N ASN A 274 13.74 10.07 -10.81
CA ASN A 274 12.76 9.70 -11.84
C ASN A 274 11.45 10.49 -11.73
N ASN A 275 11.47 11.58 -10.96
CA ASN A 275 10.43 12.58 -10.73
C ASN A 275 9.07 12.29 -11.38
N ASN A 276 8.05 11.94 -10.58
CA ASN A 276 6.66 11.97 -11.03
C ASN A 276 6.34 11.13 -12.29
N GLY A 277 6.72 9.86 -12.29
CA GLY A 277 5.84 8.82 -12.83
C GLY A 277 4.56 8.74 -12.00
N LEU A 278 3.77 9.82 -11.96
CA LEU A 278 2.35 9.76 -11.61
C LEU A 278 1.81 8.46 -12.20
N PRO A 279 1.09 7.62 -11.43
CA PRO A 279 0.55 6.37 -11.94
C PRO A 279 -0.16 6.67 -13.26
N HIS A 280 0.46 6.29 -14.39
CA HIS A 280 -0.10 6.52 -15.71
C HIS A 280 -1.19 5.46 -15.96
N MET A 281 -2.23 5.51 -15.13
CA MET A 281 -3.58 5.06 -15.50
C MET A 281 -4.43 6.25 -15.98
N ALA A 282 -3.80 7.35 -16.38
CA ALA A 282 -4.42 8.29 -17.29
C ALA A 282 -4.04 7.86 -18.71
N LEU A 283 -5.04 7.67 -19.56
CA LEU A 283 -4.83 7.35 -20.97
C LEU A 283 -3.91 8.43 -21.58
N LYS A 284 -2.85 8.03 -22.29
CA LYS A 284 -1.92 9.00 -22.93
C LYS A 284 -2.62 9.85 -24.00
N THR A 285 -3.68 9.33 -24.58
CA THR A 285 -4.51 9.93 -25.63
C THR A 285 -5.98 9.62 -25.35
N GLN A 286 -6.90 10.32 -26.01
CA GLN A 286 -8.34 10.07 -25.80
C GLN A 286 -8.68 8.62 -26.18
N PRO A 287 -9.44 7.89 -25.34
CA PRO A 287 -9.75 6.49 -25.63
C PRO A 287 -10.52 6.36 -26.94
N HIS A 288 -10.28 5.27 -27.67
CA HIS A 288 -10.78 5.08 -29.03
C HIS A 288 -12.30 5.16 -29.17
N HIS A 289 -13.05 4.85 -28.11
CA HIS A 289 -14.52 4.92 -28.07
C HIS A 289 -15.06 6.35 -27.87
N LEU A 290 -14.23 7.29 -27.44
CA LEU A 290 -14.58 8.71 -27.32
C LEU A 290 -14.02 9.54 -28.46
N LYS A 291 -13.24 8.95 -29.38
CA LYS A 291 -12.72 9.65 -30.56
C LYS A 291 -13.87 9.91 -31.54
N THR A 292 -13.99 11.16 -31.95
CA THR A 292 -15.12 11.62 -32.77
C THR A 292 -14.79 11.67 -34.27
N VAL A 293 -13.50 11.68 -34.63
CA VAL A 293 -13.04 11.69 -36.02
C VAL A 293 -12.32 10.37 -36.33
N GLN A 294 -12.88 9.55 -37.21
CA GLN A 294 -12.29 8.27 -37.63
C GLN A 294 -11.80 8.27 -39.10
N GLU A 295 -12.21 9.25 -39.92
CA GLU A 295 -11.84 9.41 -41.32
C GLU A 295 -10.85 10.57 -41.54
N GLU A 296 -10.31 10.73 -42.75
CA GLU A 296 -9.41 11.85 -43.07
C GLU A 296 -10.14 13.20 -42.91
N PRO A 297 -9.64 14.11 -42.05
CA PRO A 297 -10.33 15.35 -41.72
C PRO A 297 -10.35 16.31 -42.93
N GLN A 298 -11.54 16.75 -43.35
CA GLN A 298 -11.70 17.64 -44.51
C GLN A 298 -11.72 19.12 -44.11
N THR A 299 -12.15 19.43 -42.89
CA THR A 299 -12.24 20.81 -42.38
C THR A 299 -11.14 21.13 -41.36
N ASP A 300 -10.80 22.42 -41.22
CA ASP A 300 -9.79 22.86 -40.26
C ASP A 300 -10.21 22.64 -38.80
N GLU A 301 -11.53 22.62 -38.51
CA GLU A 301 -12.05 22.26 -37.19
C GLU A 301 -11.84 20.76 -36.88
N GLU A 302 -12.08 19.87 -37.84
CA GLU A 302 -11.84 18.43 -37.68
C GLU A 302 -10.35 18.10 -37.50
N LYS A 303 -9.46 18.84 -38.18
CA LYS A 303 -8.01 18.72 -37.96
C LYS A 303 -7.62 19.09 -36.53
N MET A 304 -8.23 20.15 -35.96
CA MET A 304 -7.98 20.54 -34.58
C MET A 304 -8.54 19.53 -33.57
N ILE A 305 -9.72 18.97 -33.83
CA ILE A 305 -10.31 17.92 -32.99
C ILE A 305 -9.38 16.71 -32.95
N ARG A 306 -8.94 16.24 -34.13
CA ARG A 306 -7.99 15.13 -34.25
C ARG A 306 -6.68 15.41 -33.52
N PHE A 307 -6.13 16.61 -33.66
CA PHE A 307 -4.94 17.03 -32.94
C PHE A 307 -5.11 16.92 -31.42
N PHE A 308 -6.23 17.40 -30.85
CA PHE A 308 -6.48 17.28 -29.41
C PHE A 308 -6.81 15.86 -28.96
N GLU A 309 -7.31 14.99 -29.82
CA GLU A 309 -7.57 13.57 -29.50
C GLU A 309 -6.29 12.71 -29.53
N GLU A 310 -5.32 13.06 -30.38
CA GLU A 310 -4.07 12.30 -30.61
C GLU A 310 -2.88 12.78 -29.77
N VAL A 311 -2.83 14.06 -29.39
CA VAL A 311 -1.72 14.63 -28.63
C VAL A 311 -1.94 14.45 -27.13
N SER A 312 -0.88 14.18 -26.37
CA SER A 312 -0.98 14.13 -24.91
C SER A 312 -0.96 15.55 -24.28
N PRO A 313 -1.63 15.79 -23.13
CA PRO A 313 -1.58 17.08 -22.42
C PRO A 313 -0.18 17.61 -22.15
N TYR A 314 0.76 16.70 -21.90
CA TYR A 314 2.17 17.06 -21.75
C TYR A 314 2.79 17.56 -23.07
N GLN A 315 2.62 16.82 -24.17
CA GLN A 315 3.14 17.20 -25.48
C GLN A 315 2.50 18.48 -26.01
N LEU A 316 1.22 18.74 -25.69
CA LEU A 316 0.56 19.99 -26.05
C LEU A 316 1.26 21.20 -25.42
N LEU A 317 1.64 21.12 -24.14
CA LEU A 317 2.39 22.18 -23.47
C LEU A 317 3.79 22.36 -24.08
N GLU A 318 4.44 21.27 -24.46
CA GLU A 318 5.75 21.29 -25.12
C GLU A 318 5.68 21.95 -26.51
N ILE A 319 4.68 21.62 -27.31
CA ILE A 319 4.45 22.20 -28.64
C ILE A 319 4.09 23.69 -28.54
N GLN A 320 3.27 24.08 -27.57
CA GLN A 320 2.82 25.47 -27.41
C GLN A 320 3.89 26.38 -26.78
N SER A 321 4.73 25.85 -25.89
CA SER A 321 5.78 26.62 -25.21
C SER A 321 7.15 26.53 -25.89
N GLY A 322 7.35 25.55 -26.79
CA GLY A 322 8.63 25.31 -27.49
C GLY A 322 9.76 24.77 -26.60
N ALA A 323 9.46 24.47 -25.34
CA ALA A 323 10.40 23.98 -24.33
C ALA A 323 9.71 22.98 -23.39
N ARG A 324 10.50 22.26 -22.60
CA ARG A 324 9.97 21.32 -21.61
C ARG A 324 9.08 22.05 -20.59
N PRO A 325 7.85 21.56 -20.31
CA PRO A 325 6.94 22.20 -19.36
C PRO A 325 7.53 22.31 -17.96
N ALA A 326 7.23 23.40 -17.24
CA ALA A 326 7.66 23.57 -15.86
C ALA A 326 6.93 22.58 -14.94
N GLU A 327 7.56 22.17 -13.84
CA GLU A 327 6.99 21.21 -12.87
C GLU A 327 5.64 21.70 -12.29
N ALA A 328 5.50 23.01 -12.11
CA ALA A 328 4.25 23.63 -11.71
C ALA A 328 3.09 23.34 -12.68
N ASP A 329 3.36 23.30 -13.99
CA ASP A 329 2.37 23.02 -15.03
C ASP A 329 2.06 21.52 -15.15
N VAL A 330 3.09 20.68 -14.98
CA VAL A 330 2.94 19.22 -14.95
C VAL A 330 2.05 18.78 -13.78
N SER A 331 2.22 19.40 -12.61
CA SER A 331 1.36 19.12 -11.45
C SER A 331 -0.09 19.60 -11.63
N ILE A 332 -0.35 20.60 -12.48
CA ILE A 332 -1.71 21.01 -12.85
C ILE A 332 -2.35 19.94 -13.76
N ILE A 333 -1.61 19.43 -14.75
CA ILE A 333 -2.09 18.32 -15.61
C ILE A 333 -2.45 17.10 -14.76
N ALA A 334 -1.61 16.77 -13.78
CA ALA A 334 -1.83 15.66 -12.86
C ALA A 334 -3.18 15.78 -12.13
N TYR A 335 -3.45 16.95 -11.55
CA TYR A 335 -4.70 17.26 -10.89
C TYR A 335 -5.92 17.12 -11.82
N LEU A 336 -5.81 17.58 -13.07
CA LEU A 336 -6.90 17.51 -14.05
C LEU A 336 -7.25 16.07 -14.44
N LEU A 337 -6.24 15.22 -14.62
CA LEU A 337 -6.42 13.83 -15.04
C LEU A 337 -6.84 12.92 -13.86
N MET A 338 -6.28 13.13 -12.67
CA MET A 338 -6.47 12.22 -11.53
C MET A 338 -7.59 12.67 -10.60
N ASP A 339 -7.53 13.91 -10.11
CA ASP A 339 -8.49 14.40 -9.11
C ASP A 339 -9.83 14.77 -9.77
N GLN A 340 -9.77 15.45 -10.92
CA GLN A 340 -10.98 15.83 -11.66
C GLN A 340 -11.47 14.77 -12.64
N LYS A 341 -10.69 13.70 -12.88
CA LYS A 341 -11.01 12.57 -13.77
C LYS A 341 -11.46 12.99 -15.18
N LEU A 342 -10.87 14.07 -15.71
CA LEU A 342 -11.17 14.54 -17.06
C LEU A 342 -10.42 13.70 -18.11
N GLN A 343 -11.02 13.55 -19.30
CA GLN A 343 -10.40 12.82 -20.40
C GLN A 343 -9.24 13.61 -21.02
N PRO A 344 -8.19 12.95 -21.54
CA PRO A 344 -6.98 13.63 -22.04
C PRO A 344 -7.24 14.69 -23.11
N GLY A 345 -8.11 14.41 -24.09
CA GLY A 345 -8.46 15.38 -25.12
C GLY A 345 -9.32 16.55 -24.60
N VAL A 346 -10.14 16.31 -23.58
CA VAL A 346 -10.87 17.39 -22.88
C VAL A 346 -9.91 18.29 -22.11
N VAL A 347 -8.89 17.70 -21.47
CA VAL A 347 -7.81 18.45 -20.81
C VAL A 347 -7.02 19.28 -21.81
N ASN A 348 -6.71 18.75 -22.99
CA ASN A 348 -6.05 19.50 -24.07
C ASN A 348 -6.81 20.76 -24.47
N VAL A 349 -8.12 20.66 -24.66
CA VAL A 349 -8.98 21.81 -25.00
C VAL A 349 -9.01 22.82 -23.85
N LEU A 350 -9.05 22.35 -22.60
CA LEU A 350 -9.04 23.22 -21.42
C LEU A 350 -7.71 24.00 -21.31
N LEU A 351 -6.58 23.33 -21.52
CA LEU A 351 -5.25 23.96 -21.49
C LEU A 351 -5.10 24.99 -22.61
N ASP A 352 -5.49 24.63 -23.84
CA ASP A 352 -5.48 25.55 -24.99
C ASP A 352 -6.34 26.80 -24.74
N TYR A 353 -7.53 26.62 -24.18
CA TYR A 353 -8.43 27.72 -23.84
C TYR A 353 -7.83 28.65 -22.77
N VAL A 354 -7.30 28.08 -21.69
CA VAL A 354 -6.70 28.87 -20.60
C VAL A 354 -5.50 29.65 -21.12
N MET A 355 -4.57 29.00 -21.82
CA MET A 355 -3.37 29.65 -22.36
C MET A 355 -3.70 30.81 -23.31
N LYS A 356 -4.73 30.67 -24.15
CA LYS A 356 -5.19 31.76 -25.03
C LYS A 356 -5.82 32.93 -24.28
N THR A 357 -6.41 32.67 -23.11
CA THR A 357 -7.12 33.69 -22.33
C THR A 357 -6.20 34.43 -21.36
N SER A 358 -5.13 33.77 -20.89
CA SER A 358 -4.21 34.28 -19.86
C SER A 358 -2.83 34.69 -20.40
N ASP A 359 -2.70 34.90 -21.71
CA ASP A 359 -1.44 35.27 -22.36
C ASP A 359 -0.31 34.28 -22.04
N MET A 360 -0.57 32.99 -22.32
CA MET A 360 0.31 31.84 -22.08
C MET A 360 0.60 31.50 -20.60
N LYS A 361 -0.08 32.12 -19.63
CA LYS A 361 0.15 31.85 -18.19
C LYS A 361 -0.82 30.81 -17.62
N LEU A 362 -0.32 29.68 -17.14
CA LEU A 362 -1.14 28.68 -16.45
C LEU A 362 -1.35 29.03 -14.97
N ILE A 363 -2.40 29.80 -14.68
CA ILE A 363 -2.78 30.14 -13.30
C ILE A 363 -3.59 28.99 -12.71
N ARG A 364 -2.99 28.26 -11.76
CA ARG A 364 -3.59 27.08 -11.08
C ARG A 364 -5.04 27.29 -10.64
N SER A 365 -5.32 28.35 -9.87
CA SER A 365 -6.65 28.61 -9.32
C SER A 365 -7.72 28.91 -10.37
N PHE A 366 -7.33 29.35 -11.57
CA PHE A 366 -8.24 29.57 -12.69
C PHE A 366 -8.54 28.25 -13.41
N VAL A 367 -7.51 27.44 -13.66
CA VAL A 367 -7.61 26.10 -14.25
C VAL A 367 -8.52 25.20 -13.40
N GLU A 368 -8.31 25.18 -12.09
CA GLU A 368 -9.10 24.37 -11.15
C GLU A 368 -10.59 24.73 -11.18
N LYS A 369 -10.93 26.02 -11.24
CA LYS A 369 -12.33 26.49 -11.29
C LYS A 369 -13.05 26.03 -12.56
N ILE A 370 -12.38 26.11 -13.71
CA ILE A 370 -12.93 25.67 -15.00
C ILE A 370 -13.05 24.14 -15.00
N ALA A 371 -12.01 23.44 -14.56
CA ALA A 371 -11.99 21.99 -14.50
C ALA A 371 -13.12 21.44 -13.63
N SER A 372 -13.34 22.00 -12.43
CA SER A 372 -14.45 21.61 -11.58
C SER A 372 -15.82 21.94 -12.17
N HIS A 373 -15.93 23.00 -12.99
CA HIS A 373 -17.15 23.29 -13.72
C HIS A 373 -17.43 22.26 -14.82
N TRP A 374 -16.40 21.85 -15.56
CA TRP A 374 -16.51 20.85 -16.64
C TRP A 374 -16.75 19.45 -16.07
N ALA A 375 -16.12 19.10 -14.96
CA ALA A 375 -16.36 17.85 -14.23
C ALA A 375 -17.82 17.74 -13.76
N ARG A 376 -18.40 18.83 -13.22
CA ARG A 376 -19.83 18.87 -12.86
C ARG A 376 -20.77 18.73 -14.06
N LYS A 377 -20.36 19.24 -15.23
CA LYS A 377 -21.10 19.09 -16.49
C LYS A 377 -20.88 17.72 -17.16
N LYS A 378 -20.01 16.88 -16.61
CA LYS A 378 -19.69 15.53 -17.10
C LYS A 378 -19.22 15.52 -18.58
N VAL A 379 -18.41 16.51 -18.96
CA VAL A 379 -17.85 16.62 -20.31
C VAL A 379 -16.87 15.49 -20.58
N GLN A 380 -17.06 14.74 -21.66
CA GLN A 380 -16.22 13.57 -21.97
C GLN A 380 -15.53 13.63 -23.34
N THR A 381 -16.00 14.48 -24.26
CA THR A 381 -15.51 14.52 -25.65
C THR A 381 -14.90 15.88 -26.02
N VAL A 382 -13.93 15.90 -26.94
CA VAL A 382 -13.33 17.12 -27.49
C VAL A 382 -14.34 18.10 -28.08
N PRO A 383 -15.29 17.70 -28.96
CA PRO A 383 -16.24 18.66 -29.52
C PRO A 383 -17.12 19.31 -28.45
N GLU A 384 -17.57 18.54 -27.46
CA GLU A 384 -18.33 19.08 -26.33
C GLU A 384 -17.49 20.10 -25.54
N ALA A 385 -16.23 19.78 -25.25
CA ALA A 385 -15.28 20.68 -24.60
C ALA A 385 -15.04 21.97 -25.40
N MET A 386 -14.88 21.87 -26.73
CA MET A 386 -14.68 23.02 -27.61
C MET A 386 -15.90 23.95 -27.64
N THR A 387 -17.12 23.40 -27.66
CA THR A 387 -18.33 24.24 -27.59
C THR A 387 -18.43 24.99 -26.27
N LEU A 388 -18.08 24.34 -25.15
CA LEU A 388 -18.09 24.97 -23.83
C LEU A 388 -17.00 26.03 -23.70
N ALA A 389 -15.79 25.77 -24.20
CA ALA A 389 -14.72 26.76 -24.25
C ALA A 389 -15.13 28.00 -25.06
N ARG A 390 -15.78 27.84 -26.22
CA ARG A 390 -16.32 28.96 -27.02
C ARG A 390 -17.39 29.75 -26.26
N MET A 391 -18.31 29.06 -25.57
CA MET A 391 -19.35 29.70 -24.76
C MET A 391 -18.76 30.48 -23.58
N GLU A 392 -17.75 29.93 -22.90
CA GLU A 392 -17.05 30.59 -21.80
C GLU A 392 -16.25 31.79 -22.30
N GLN A 393 -15.56 31.67 -23.44
CA GLN A 393 -14.84 32.78 -24.07
C GLN A 393 -15.78 33.92 -24.47
N LYS A 394 -16.96 33.61 -25.03
CA LYS A 394 -17.98 34.61 -25.39
C LYS A 394 -18.51 35.33 -24.15
N LYS A 395 -18.85 34.60 -23.08
CA LYS A 395 -19.29 35.18 -21.81
C LYS A 395 -18.22 36.07 -21.17
N TYR A 396 -16.96 35.64 -21.22
CA TYR A 396 -15.84 36.42 -20.70
C TYR A 396 -15.65 37.72 -21.49
N ARG A 397 -15.73 37.65 -22.83
CA ARG A 397 -15.65 38.82 -23.72
C ARG A 397 -16.80 39.79 -23.51
N GLU A 398 -18.05 39.30 -23.47
CA GLU A 398 -19.23 40.11 -23.17
C GLU A 398 -19.16 40.74 -21.78
N TRP A 399 -18.60 40.05 -20.78
CA TRP A 399 -18.37 40.61 -19.46
C TRP A 399 -17.31 41.73 -19.48
N GLN A 400 -16.21 41.55 -20.21
CA GLN A 400 -15.19 42.60 -20.40
C GLN A 400 -15.76 43.83 -21.13
N GLU A 401 -16.53 43.62 -22.18
CA GLU A 401 -17.22 44.68 -22.93
C GLU A 401 -18.25 45.41 -22.05
N ARG A 402 -19.02 44.68 -21.24
CA ARG A 402 -19.93 45.27 -20.24
C ARG A 402 -19.20 46.05 -19.17
N LYS A 403 -18.01 45.62 -18.72
CA LYS A 403 -17.18 46.37 -17.75
C LYS A 403 -16.63 47.67 -18.37
N SER A 404 -16.22 47.62 -19.62
CA SER A 404 -15.83 48.78 -20.43
C SER A 404 -17.00 49.77 -20.64
N THR A 405 -18.22 49.24 -20.85
CA THR A 405 -19.42 50.06 -21.11
C THR A 405 -20.06 50.60 -19.82
N GLN A 406 -19.94 49.86 -18.71
CA GLN A 406 -20.54 50.21 -17.40
C GLN A 406 -19.59 51.06 -16.53
N GLY A 407 -18.29 51.08 -16.83
CA GLY A 407 -17.31 52.05 -16.28
C GLY A 407 -17.58 53.51 -16.67
N ARG A 408 -18.54 53.77 -17.58
CA ARG A 408 -19.01 55.11 -17.94
C ARG A 408 -20.39 55.49 -17.36
N ARG A 409 -21.07 54.60 -16.59
CA ARG A 409 -22.45 54.87 -16.12
C ARG A 409 -22.78 54.49 -14.66
N ALA A 410 -21.83 54.11 -13.83
CA ALA A 410 -22.09 53.79 -12.42
C ALA A 410 -21.52 54.83 -11.42
N SER A 411 -21.90 56.09 -11.60
CA SER A 411 -22.01 57.06 -10.50
C SER A 411 -23.49 57.33 -10.24
N ARG A 412 -24.23 56.32 -9.80
CA ARG A 412 -25.49 56.49 -9.05
C ARG A 412 -25.90 55.14 -8.47
N GLY A 413 -26.05 55.13 -7.15
CA GLY A 413 -26.07 53.93 -6.32
C GLY A 413 -27.30 53.03 -6.49
N GLN A 414 -27.16 51.79 -6.03
CA GLN A 414 -28.11 51.18 -5.11
C GLN A 414 -27.55 49.85 -4.57
N THR A 415 -27.63 49.77 -3.24
CA THR A 415 -27.47 48.64 -2.33
C THR A 415 -27.92 47.28 -2.90
N LYS A 416 -27.00 46.31 -2.93
CA LYS A 416 -27.31 44.88 -3.14
C LYS A 416 -27.83 44.26 -1.85
N GLN A 417 -29.09 43.85 -1.83
CA GLN A 417 -29.59 42.84 -0.89
C GLN A 417 -29.23 41.44 -1.40
N ALA A 418 -28.78 40.57 -0.49
CA ALA A 418 -28.44 39.19 -0.75
C ALA A 418 -29.69 38.37 -1.11
N ARG A 419 -29.63 37.56 -2.17
CA ARG A 419 -30.69 36.60 -2.52
C ARG A 419 -30.39 35.27 -1.83
N LEU A 420 -31.27 34.86 -0.90
CA LEU A 420 -31.24 33.53 -0.29
C LEU A 420 -31.61 32.42 -1.31
N PRO A 421 -31.13 31.18 -1.13
CA PRO A 421 -31.31 30.05 -2.06
C PRO A 421 -32.76 29.55 -2.21
N ASP A 422 -33.04 28.93 -3.35
CA ASP A 422 -34.39 28.68 -3.90
C ASP A 422 -35.21 27.54 -3.24
N TRP A 423 -34.71 26.85 -2.21
CA TRP A 423 -35.49 25.81 -1.50
C TRP A 423 -36.50 26.35 -0.47
N LEU A 424 -36.51 27.67 -0.24
CA LEU A 424 -37.36 28.37 0.74
C LEU A 424 -38.54 29.13 0.08
N LYS A 425 -38.90 28.83 -1.16
CA LYS A 425 -39.88 29.61 -1.95
C LYS A 425 -41.00 28.79 -2.59
N ASP A 426 -41.51 27.79 -1.88
CA ASP A 426 -42.81 27.21 -2.20
C ASP A 426 -43.75 27.31 -1.00
N THR A 427 -44.36 28.48 -0.87
CA THR A 427 -45.68 28.65 -0.25
C THR A 427 -46.21 30.00 -0.73
N ASN A 428 -46.62 30.05 -2.00
CA ASN A 428 -47.57 31.04 -2.45
C ASN A 428 -48.96 30.50 -2.14
N GLU A 429 -49.72 31.19 -1.30
CA GLU A 429 -51.12 31.44 -1.63
C GLU A 429 -51.48 32.89 -1.31
N SER A 430 -52.06 33.53 -2.32
CA SER A 430 -53.02 34.62 -2.23
C SER A 430 -52.54 36.08 -2.31
N GLN A 431 -52.78 36.62 -3.51
CA GLN A 431 -53.51 37.86 -3.82
C GLN A 431 -52.82 39.25 -3.71
N GLU A 432 -52.63 39.81 -4.91
CA GLU A 432 -53.05 41.15 -5.37
C GLU A 432 -52.54 42.43 -4.68
N LYS A 433 -51.62 43.07 -5.42
CA LYS A 433 -51.64 44.46 -5.94
C LYS A 433 -52.11 45.64 -5.07
N LYS A 434 -51.15 46.59 -4.98
CA LYS A 434 -51.26 48.06 -5.20
C LYS A 434 -51.93 48.89 -4.08
N ASP A 435 -51.47 50.08 -3.71
CA ASP A 435 -50.63 51.06 -4.42
C ASP A 435 -50.11 52.12 -3.41
N ARG A 436 -48.90 52.66 -3.66
CA ARG A 436 -48.48 54.10 -3.60
C ARG A 436 -48.66 54.88 -2.27
N THR A 437 -47.75 55.71 -1.73
CA THR A 437 -46.54 56.42 -2.20
C THR A 437 -45.80 57.03 -0.98
N THR A 438 -44.47 57.11 -1.04
CA THR A 438 -43.55 58.15 -0.48
C THR A 438 -43.82 58.80 0.89
N GLN A 439 -42.86 58.69 1.83
CA GLN A 439 -41.93 59.78 2.21
C GLN A 439 -40.89 59.33 3.26
N ASP A 440 -39.81 60.10 3.30
CA ASP A 440 -38.50 59.96 3.95
C ASP A 440 -38.41 59.65 5.45
N SER A 441 -37.19 59.23 5.81
CA SER A 441 -36.41 59.52 7.04
C SER A 441 -36.32 58.48 8.16
N THR A 442 -35.06 58.13 8.45
CA THR A 442 -34.46 57.29 9.50
C THR A 442 -34.99 57.52 10.92
N PRO A 443 -34.99 56.48 11.79
CA PRO A 443 -33.91 56.41 12.80
C PRO A 443 -33.41 54.97 13.10
N SER A 444 -32.12 54.71 12.83
CA SER A 444 -31.42 53.46 13.18
C SER A 444 -30.93 53.36 14.63
N GLN A 445 -31.19 54.33 15.50
CA GLN A 445 -30.62 54.35 16.86
C GLN A 445 -31.47 53.59 17.90
N GLU A 446 -32.75 53.39 17.65
CA GLU A 446 -33.64 52.68 18.58
C GLU A 446 -33.52 51.14 18.49
N VAL A 447 -33.02 50.65 17.35
CA VAL A 447 -32.78 49.22 17.08
C VAL A 447 -31.42 48.78 17.64
N GLU A 448 -30.42 49.65 17.60
CA GLU A 448 -29.10 49.38 18.19
C GLU A 448 -29.15 49.34 19.73
N ALA A 449 -29.93 50.23 20.36
CA ALA A 449 -30.12 50.20 21.81
C ALA A 449 -30.85 48.93 22.29
N LYS A 450 -31.85 48.45 21.53
CA LYS A 450 -32.56 47.19 21.83
C LYS A 450 -31.69 45.95 21.61
N ASN A 451 -30.80 45.97 20.61
CA ASN A 451 -29.85 44.88 20.39
C ASN A 451 -28.71 44.85 21.42
N GLN A 452 -28.29 46.00 21.95
CA GLN A 452 -27.32 46.05 23.05
C GLN A 452 -27.90 45.55 24.37
N GLN A 453 -29.14 45.93 24.70
CA GLN A 453 -29.85 45.38 25.86
C GLN A 453 -30.06 43.87 25.75
N TRP A 454 -30.40 43.38 24.55
CA TRP A 454 -30.51 41.93 24.29
C TRP A 454 -29.18 41.19 24.45
N LEU A 455 -28.05 41.81 24.09
CA LEU A 455 -26.71 41.23 24.27
C LEU A 455 -26.26 41.23 25.73
N GLU A 456 -26.62 42.27 26.50
CA GLU A 456 -26.32 42.34 27.94
C GLU A 456 -27.14 41.34 28.77
N ASP A 457 -28.40 41.08 28.40
CA ASP A 457 -29.23 40.06 29.06
C ASP A 457 -28.73 38.64 28.76
N LEU A 458 -28.24 38.38 27.53
CA LEU A 458 -27.62 37.11 27.14
C LEU A 458 -26.27 36.83 27.82
N LEU A 459 -25.56 37.88 28.25
CA LEU A 459 -24.29 37.78 28.97
C LEU A 459 -24.46 37.71 30.50
N LYS A 460 -25.67 37.96 31.03
CA LYS A 460 -26.00 37.81 32.47
C LYS A 460 -26.59 36.44 32.83
N GLU A 461 -26.96 35.62 31.84
CA GLU A 461 -27.40 34.23 32.04
C GLU A 461 -26.28 33.19 31.83
N PHE A 462 -25.00 33.62 31.86
CA PHE A 462 -23.82 32.75 31.96
C PHE A 462 -22.89 33.14 33.12
#